data_AF-A0A844C979-F1
#
_entry.id   AF-A0A844C979-F1
#
_cell.length_a   1.000
_cell.length_b   1.000
_cell.length_c   1.000
_cell.angle_alpha   90.00
_cell.angle_beta   90.00
_cell.angle_gamma   90.00
#
_symmetry.space_group_name_H-M   'P 1'
#
loop_
_entity.id
_entity.type
_entity.pdbx_description
1 polymer ?
#
loop_
_entity_poly.entity_id
_entity_poly.type
_entity_poly.pdbx_seq_one_letter_code
_entity_poly.pdbx_strand_id
1 'polypeptide(L)'
;MKLPPRTTFLLSASIFTLVAGFCAWRLLPGADAGSMNCSTKAIMHFENMKDENVNGSIHFNFAPGGSGSIVVEGYTDSEAGWLYLQRYVKFTWTSKRISPTERHYRIGKWEASASSIDQSPDVIFDYFMREMSDSHDGLFLNAQRLNDKALLLNSINSPLFICTLKPGSKFD
;
A
#
# COMPACT_ATOMS: atom_id res chain seq x y z
N MET A 1 -19.11 2.76 -54.23
CA MET A 1 -17.96 1.85 -54.33
C MET A 1 -18.25 0.59 -53.52
N LYS A 2 -18.21 -0.60 -54.12
CA LYS A 2 -18.31 -1.89 -53.40
C LYS A 2 -16.89 -2.39 -53.17
N LEU A 3 -16.46 -2.51 -51.91
CA LEU A 3 -15.15 -3.07 -51.57
C LEU A 3 -15.16 -4.58 -51.82
N PRO A 4 -14.12 -5.15 -52.46
CA PRO A 4 -14.05 -6.59 -52.64
C PRO A 4 -13.94 -7.34 -51.30
N PRO A 5 -14.39 -8.62 -51.23
CA PRO A 5 -14.38 -9.41 -50.00
C PRO A 5 -12.98 -9.56 -49.39
N ARG A 6 -11.94 -9.61 -50.23
CA ARG A 6 -10.54 -9.69 -49.77
C ARG A 6 -10.07 -8.42 -49.08
N THR A 7 -10.45 -7.24 -49.58
CA THR A 7 -10.03 -5.98 -48.96
C THR A 7 -10.79 -5.72 -47.67
N THR A 8 -12.06 -6.09 -47.58
CA THR A 8 -12.83 -6.05 -46.32
C THR A 8 -12.26 -6.98 -45.26
N PHE A 9 -11.86 -8.21 -45.64
CA PHE A 9 -11.18 -9.13 -44.73
C PHE A 9 -9.84 -8.57 -44.23
N LEU A 10 -8.99 -8.07 -45.12
CA LEU A 10 -7.71 -7.47 -44.75
C LEU A 10 -7.88 -6.25 -43.83
N LEU A 11 -8.86 -5.38 -44.09
CA LEU A 11 -9.17 -4.25 -43.22
C LEU A 11 -9.63 -4.72 -41.84
N SER A 12 -10.54 -5.70 -41.78
CA SER A 12 -11.04 -6.22 -40.51
C SER A 12 -9.94 -6.87 -39.67
N ALA A 13 -9.05 -7.64 -40.30
CA ALA A 13 -7.89 -8.25 -39.64
C ALA A 13 -6.91 -7.19 -39.13
N SER A 14 -6.67 -6.13 -39.91
CA SER A 14 -5.79 -5.01 -39.54
C SER A 14 -6.34 -4.22 -38.36
N ILE A 15 -7.66 -3.97 -38.35
CA ILE A 15 -8.32 -3.30 -37.22
C ILE A 15 -8.24 -4.19 -35.98
N PHE A 16 -8.47 -5.50 -36.13
CA PHE A 16 -8.39 -6.43 -35.00
C PHE A 16 -7.00 -6.47 -34.39
N THR A 17 -5.93 -6.55 -35.19
CA THR A 17 -4.55 -6.55 -34.67
C THR A 17 -4.17 -5.23 -34.02
N LEU A 18 -4.60 -4.10 -34.57
CA LEU A 18 -4.40 -2.78 -33.95
C LEU A 18 -5.10 -2.67 -32.60
N VAL A 19 -6.37 -3.10 -32.52
CA VAL A 19 -7.14 -3.07 -31.27
C VAL A 19 -6.55 -4.05 -30.25
N ALA A 20 -6.21 -5.27 -30.66
CA ALA A 20 -5.60 -6.27 -29.79
C ALA A 20 -4.23 -5.79 -29.26
N GLY A 21 -3.41 -5.17 -30.11
CA GLY A 21 -2.13 -4.58 -29.71
C GLY A 21 -2.30 -3.42 -28.73
N PHE A 22 -3.28 -2.53 -28.97
CA PHE A 22 -3.59 -1.44 -28.04
C PHE A 22 -4.11 -1.95 -26.70
N CYS A 23 -4.99 -2.96 -26.69
CA CYS A 23 -5.46 -3.62 -25.48
C CYS A 23 -4.31 -4.30 -24.72
N ALA A 24 -3.43 -5.02 -25.42
CA ALA A 24 -2.26 -5.65 -24.81
C ALA A 24 -1.31 -4.61 -24.19
N TRP A 25 -1.05 -3.50 -24.88
CA TRP A 25 -0.27 -2.38 -24.35
C TRP A 25 -0.90 -1.79 -23.08
N ARG A 26 -2.21 -1.51 -23.11
CA ARG A 26 -2.97 -1.02 -21.95
C ARG A 26 -2.93 -1.97 -20.75
N LEU A 27 -2.74 -3.27 -20.99
CA LEU A 27 -2.63 -4.29 -19.96
C LEU A 27 -1.20 -4.46 -19.43
N LEU A 28 -0.18 -3.94 -20.13
CA LEU A 28 1.17 -3.89 -19.58
C LEU A 28 1.19 -2.88 -18.42
N PRO A 29 1.62 -3.29 -17.21
CA PRO A 29 1.67 -2.39 -16.07
C PRO A 29 2.68 -1.27 -16.38
N GLY A 30 2.20 -0.02 -16.38
CA GLY A 30 3.07 1.15 -16.46
C GLY A 30 4.02 1.24 -15.26
N ALA A 31 5.06 2.06 -15.36
CA ALA A 31 6.07 2.23 -14.30
C ALA A 31 5.47 2.67 -12.94
N ASP A 32 4.30 3.31 -12.96
CA ASP A 32 3.56 3.77 -11.79
C ASP A 32 2.45 2.81 -11.32
N ALA A 33 2.32 1.64 -11.96
CA ALA A 33 1.22 0.72 -11.72
C ALA A 33 1.21 0.23 -10.27
N GLY A 34 0.17 0.63 -9.53
CA GLY A 34 0.01 0.31 -8.12
C GLY A 34 0.70 1.29 -7.17
N SER A 35 1.24 2.41 -7.64
CA SER A 35 1.65 3.48 -6.73
C SER A 35 0.46 3.96 -5.89
N MET A 36 0.70 4.25 -4.61
CA MET A 36 -0.34 4.62 -3.65
C MET A 36 0.28 5.42 -2.51
N ASN A 37 -0.35 6.52 -2.11
CA ASN A 37 0.07 7.33 -0.97
C ASN A 37 -1.14 7.67 -0.14
N CYS A 38 -1.20 7.11 1.07
CA CYS A 38 -2.31 7.34 1.99
C CYS A 38 -1.81 7.51 3.41
N SER A 39 -2.70 8.01 4.27
CA SER A 39 -2.43 8.11 5.69
C SER A 39 -3.66 7.80 6.51
N THR A 40 -3.43 7.35 7.73
CA THR A 40 -4.48 7.09 8.72
C THR A 40 -4.04 7.64 10.06
N LYS A 41 -5.02 7.84 10.95
CA LYS A 41 -4.78 8.04 12.38
C LYS A 41 -5.33 6.82 13.09
N ALA A 42 -4.52 6.24 13.96
CA ALA A 42 -4.88 5.03 14.68
C ALA A 42 -4.50 5.17 16.16
N ILE A 43 -5.35 4.61 17.01
CA ILE A 43 -5.01 4.28 18.38
C ILE A 43 -4.92 2.75 18.43
N MET A 44 -3.73 2.24 18.71
CA MET A 44 -3.46 0.82 18.74
C MET A 44 -3.24 0.39 20.18
N HIS A 45 -4.12 -0.47 20.67
CA HIS A 45 -4.02 -1.07 21.98
C HIS A 45 -3.32 -2.43 21.86
N PHE A 46 -2.29 -2.66 22.66
CA PHE A 46 -1.59 -3.93 22.64
C PHE A 46 -2.30 -4.95 23.53
N GLU A 47 -2.55 -6.15 23.01
CA GLU A 47 -3.19 -7.21 23.78
C GLU A 47 -2.35 -7.54 25.02
N ASN A 48 -3.03 -7.75 26.15
CA ASN A 48 -2.42 -8.05 27.46
C ASN A 48 -1.52 -6.95 28.05
N MET A 49 -1.55 -5.73 27.52
CA MET A 49 -0.86 -4.58 28.13
C MET A 49 -1.89 -3.56 28.62
N LYS A 50 -1.82 -3.19 29.91
CA LYS A 50 -2.83 -2.30 30.54
C LYS A 50 -2.69 -0.85 30.09
N ASP A 51 -1.47 -0.36 30.01
CA ASP A 51 -1.18 1.05 29.80
C ASP A 51 -0.49 1.32 28.45
N GLU A 52 -0.04 0.27 27.76
CA GLU A 52 0.70 0.41 26.49
C GLU A 52 -0.25 0.63 25.32
N ASN A 53 -0.16 1.80 24.69
CA ASN A 53 -0.85 2.08 23.44
C ASN A 53 -0.05 3.03 22.53
N VAL A 54 -0.30 2.98 21.23
CA VAL A 54 0.23 3.94 20.26
C VAL A 54 -0.92 4.81 19.79
N ASN A 55 -0.81 6.13 20.00
CA ASN A 55 -1.66 7.11 19.37
C ASN A 55 -0.87 7.87 18.30
N GLY A 56 -1.10 7.53 17.03
CA GLY A 56 -0.25 8.01 15.96
C GLY A 56 -0.91 8.16 14.61
N SER A 57 -0.26 8.96 13.77
CA SER A 57 -0.49 9.04 12.34
C SER A 57 0.44 8.07 11.63
N ILE A 58 -0.12 7.26 10.75
CA ILE A 58 0.63 6.30 9.93
C ILE A 58 0.52 6.76 8.49
N HIS A 59 1.67 6.94 7.83
CA HIS A 59 1.76 7.34 6.44
C HIS A 59 2.32 6.18 5.62
N PHE A 60 1.56 5.72 4.64
CA PHE A 60 1.96 4.70 3.68
C PHE A 60 2.30 5.37 2.35
N ASN A 61 3.45 5.03 1.79
CA ASN A 61 3.88 5.50 0.48
C ASN A 61 4.47 4.34 -0.33
N PHE A 62 3.74 3.93 -1.36
CA PHE A 62 4.15 2.98 -2.38
C PHE A 62 4.55 3.80 -3.61
N ALA A 63 5.81 4.21 -3.66
CA ALA A 63 6.34 5.06 -4.72
C ALA A 63 6.60 4.26 -6.02
N PRO A 64 6.57 4.94 -7.19
CA PRO A 64 6.92 4.31 -8.46
C PRO A 64 8.26 3.58 -8.44
N GLY A 65 8.42 2.58 -9.31
CA GLY A 65 9.65 1.79 -9.38
C GLY A 65 9.86 0.80 -8.23
N GLY A 66 8.82 0.49 -7.45
CA GLY A 66 8.83 -0.58 -6.45
C GLY A 66 9.53 -0.20 -5.13
N SER A 67 9.75 1.09 -4.88
CA SER A 67 10.26 1.58 -3.58
C SER A 67 9.10 2.07 -2.72
N GLY A 68 9.15 1.84 -1.41
CA GLY A 68 8.11 2.33 -0.52
C GLY A 68 8.61 2.68 0.86
N SER A 69 7.76 3.36 1.61
CA SER A 69 8.02 3.76 2.98
C SER A 69 6.77 3.79 3.84
N ILE A 70 6.94 3.46 5.12
CA ILE A 70 5.97 3.73 6.17
C ILE A 70 6.59 4.74 7.13
N VAL A 71 5.80 5.72 7.57
CA VAL A 71 6.18 6.62 8.66
C VAL A 71 5.12 6.51 9.74
N VAL A 72 5.55 6.19 10.96
CA VAL A 72 4.68 6.19 12.14
C VAL A 72 5.13 7.34 13.01
N GLU A 73 4.23 8.27 13.29
CA GLU A 73 4.51 9.43 14.13
C GLU A 73 3.38 9.62 15.15
N GLY A 74 3.74 9.83 16.42
CA GLY A 74 2.77 10.08 17.47
C GLY A 74 3.38 9.94 18.84
N TYR A 75 2.60 9.36 19.76
CA TYR A 75 3.02 9.12 21.12
C TYR A 75 2.68 7.69 21.53
N THR A 76 3.55 7.10 22.33
CA THR A 76 3.25 5.88 23.07
C THR A 76 2.83 6.27 24.48
N ASP A 77 1.73 5.73 24.95
CA ASP A 77 1.40 5.72 26.37
C ASP A 77 2.00 4.45 26.98
N SER A 78 2.60 4.55 28.16
CA SER A 78 3.32 3.46 28.84
C SER A 78 3.42 3.76 30.34
N GLU A 79 3.90 2.81 31.15
CA GLU A 79 4.22 3.08 32.57
C GLU A 79 5.26 4.21 32.74
N ALA A 80 6.10 4.45 31.73
CA ALA A 80 7.09 5.53 31.70
C ALA A 80 6.49 6.89 31.28
N GLY A 81 5.18 6.96 31.03
CA GLY A 81 4.45 8.14 30.55
C GLY A 81 4.40 8.22 29.03
N TRP A 82 4.09 9.44 28.53
CA TRP A 82 3.92 9.70 27.11
C TRP A 82 5.25 9.94 26.43
N LEU A 83 5.71 8.98 25.64
CA LEU A 83 6.98 9.05 24.92
C LEU A 83 6.72 9.34 23.44
N TYR A 84 7.54 10.21 22.85
CA TYR A 84 7.41 10.53 21.44
C TYR A 84 7.87 9.35 20.56
N LEU A 85 7.05 9.00 19.57
CA LEU A 85 7.30 7.95 18.60
C LEU A 85 7.45 8.56 17.22
N GLN A 86 8.57 8.32 16.57
CA GLN A 86 8.75 8.65 15.16
C GLN A 86 9.69 7.64 14.50
N ARG A 87 9.07 6.66 13.83
CA ARG A 87 9.75 5.54 13.18
C ARG A 87 9.54 5.57 11.68
N TYR A 88 10.60 5.23 10.95
CA TYR A 88 10.62 5.15 9.50
C TYR A 88 10.88 3.73 9.07
N VAL A 89 10.09 3.23 8.13
CA VAL A 89 10.35 1.97 7.43
C VAL A 89 10.58 2.29 5.98
N LYS A 90 11.66 1.75 5.41
CA LYS A 90 11.90 1.74 3.95
C LYS A 90 11.78 0.31 3.47
N PHE A 91 11.20 0.11 2.29
CA PHE A 91 11.01 -1.23 1.75
C PHE A 91 10.95 -1.26 0.23
N THR A 92 11.03 -2.46 -0.32
CA THR A 92 10.70 -2.73 -1.72
C THR A 92 9.33 -3.39 -1.83
N TRP A 93 8.61 -3.17 -2.93
CA TRP A 93 7.30 -3.74 -3.12
C TRP A 93 7.01 -4.15 -4.57
N THR A 94 6.13 -5.13 -4.71
CA THR A 94 5.47 -5.48 -5.96
C THR A 94 3.96 -5.46 -5.73
N SER A 95 3.17 -5.27 -6.79
CA SER A 95 1.71 -5.30 -6.65
C SER A 95 1.03 -6.09 -7.75
N LYS A 96 -0.16 -6.60 -7.44
CA LYS A 96 -1.05 -7.27 -8.37
C LYS A 96 -2.44 -6.65 -8.26
N ARG A 97 -2.97 -6.13 -9.36
CA ARG A 97 -4.36 -5.70 -9.42
C ARG A 97 -5.28 -6.93 -9.44
N ILE A 98 -6.25 -6.97 -8.53
CA ILE A 98 -7.22 -8.06 -8.43
C ILE A 98 -8.53 -7.65 -9.07
N SER A 99 -8.97 -6.42 -8.83
CA SER A 99 -10.19 -5.85 -9.40
C SER A 99 -10.03 -4.33 -9.61
N PRO A 100 -11.05 -3.63 -10.15
CA PRO A 100 -11.03 -2.18 -10.19
C PRO A 100 -10.92 -1.50 -8.81
N THR A 101 -11.33 -2.20 -7.74
CA THR A 101 -11.34 -1.69 -6.37
C THR A 101 -10.35 -2.40 -5.46
N GLU A 102 -9.58 -3.38 -5.93
CA GLU A 102 -8.73 -4.19 -5.07
C GLU A 102 -7.34 -4.44 -5.69
N ARG A 103 -6.30 -4.27 -4.85
CA ARG A 103 -4.90 -4.50 -5.22
C ARG A 103 -4.16 -5.12 -4.05
N HIS A 104 -3.36 -6.13 -4.36
CA HIS A 104 -2.51 -6.81 -3.39
C HIS A 104 -1.08 -6.32 -3.55
N TYR A 105 -0.46 -5.94 -2.43
CA TYR A 105 0.93 -5.52 -2.31
C TYR A 105 1.73 -6.60 -1.59
N ARG A 106 2.89 -6.93 -2.14
CA ARG A 106 3.91 -7.74 -1.49
C ARG A 106 5.10 -6.86 -1.20
N ILE A 107 5.36 -6.64 0.08
CA ILE A 107 6.48 -5.88 0.59
C ILE A 107 7.59 -6.87 1.00
N GLY A 108 8.80 -6.57 0.56
CA GLY A 108 10.01 -7.32 0.92
C GLY A 108 11.19 -6.37 1.15
N LYS A 109 12.29 -6.90 1.70
CA LYS A 109 13.51 -6.16 2.03
C LYS A 109 13.19 -4.82 2.72
N TRP A 110 12.67 -4.89 3.94
CA TRP A 110 12.36 -3.72 4.73
C TRP A 110 13.44 -3.45 5.78
N GLU A 111 13.62 -2.18 6.11
CA GLU A 111 14.53 -1.71 7.14
C GLU A 111 13.81 -0.63 7.95
N ALA A 112 13.87 -0.72 9.27
CA ALA A 112 13.31 0.27 10.17
C ALA A 112 14.42 1.10 10.85
N SER A 113 14.14 2.38 11.05
CA SER A 113 15.03 3.32 11.74
C SER A 113 14.24 4.29 12.60
N ALA A 114 14.82 4.68 13.73
CA ALA A 114 14.27 5.70 14.62
C ALA A 114 14.70 7.12 14.21
N SER A 115 13.82 8.08 14.46
CA SER A 115 14.18 9.50 14.49
C SER A 115 15.13 9.79 15.65
N SER A 116 15.96 10.84 15.53
CA SER A 116 16.86 11.26 16.60
C SER A 116 16.15 11.75 17.87
N ILE A 117 14.85 12.03 17.75
CA ILE A 117 14.00 12.49 18.86
C ILE A 117 13.00 11.42 19.32
N ASP A 118 13.05 10.22 18.75
CA ASP A 118 12.22 9.09 19.19
C ASP A 118 12.66 8.65 20.59
N GLN A 119 11.68 8.50 21.48
CA GLN A 119 11.86 8.08 22.87
C GLN A 119 11.09 6.79 23.17
N SER A 120 10.39 6.24 22.18
CA SER A 120 9.54 5.06 22.34
C SER A 120 10.36 3.76 22.41
N PRO A 121 9.95 2.78 23.23
CA PRO A 121 10.56 1.46 23.24
C PRO A 121 10.46 0.73 21.90
N ASP A 122 11.54 0.09 21.47
CA ASP A 122 11.58 -0.67 20.20
C ASP A 122 10.50 -1.77 20.15
N VAL A 123 10.22 -2.41 21.30
CA VAL A 123 9.21 -3.50 21.40
C VAL A 123 7.81 -3.07 20.95
N ILE A 124 7.44 -1.80 21.17
CA ILE A 124 6.13 -1.26 20.76
C ILE A 124 6.07 -1.19 19.23
N PHE A 125 7.13 -0.69 18.61
CA PHE A 125 7.23 -0.58 17.17
C PHE A 125 7.36 -1.96 16.50
N ASP A 126 8.11 -2.87 17.10
CA ASP A 126 8.23 -4.25 16.62
C ASP A 126 6.89 -4.98 16.65
N TYR A 127 6.09 -4.77 17.70
CA TYR A 127 4.73 -5.30 17.75
C TYR A 127 3.87 -4.71 16.63
N PHE A 128 3.90 -3.39 16.45
CA PHE A 128 3.21 -2.73 15.34
C PHE A 128 3.57 -3.35 13.97
N MET A 129 4.87 -3.56 13.73
CA MET A 129 5.34 -4.19 12.49
C MET A 129 4.91 -5.66 12.38
N ARG A 130 4.84 -6.39 13.50
CA ARG A 130 4.38 -7.79 13.52
C ARG A 130 2.91 -7.92 13.16
N GLU A 131 2.04 -7.07 13.69
CA GLU A 131 0.61 -7.05 13.34
C GLU A 131 0.38 -6.79 11.86
N MET A 132 1.26 -6.01 11.22
CA MET A 132 1.18 -5.80 9.78
C MET A 132 1.81 -6.94 8.95
N SER A 133 2.81 -7.66 9.49
CA SER A 133 3.63 -8.62 8.72
C SER A 133 3.21 -10.09 8.84
N ASP A 134 2.31 -10.44 9.76
CA ASP A 134 1.69 -11.76 9.96
C ASP A 134 2.66 -12.93 10.28
N SER A 135 3.81 -13.07 9.63
CA SER A 135 4.96 -13.84 10.10
C SER A 135 6.22 -13.60 9.26
N HIS A 136 7.11 -12.78 9.80
CA HIS A 136 8.59 -12.84 9.72
C HIS A 136 9.40 -12.64 8.44
N ASP A 137 8.89 -12.61 7.20
CA ASP A 137 9.80 -12.30 6.05
C ASP A 137 9.17 -11.46 4.91
N GLY A 138 7.85 -11.37 4.84
CA GLY A 138 7.16 -10.61 3.80
C GLY A 138 5.90 -9.98 4.36
N LEU A 139 5.77 -8.67 4.17
CA LEU A 139 4.57 -7.94 4.59
C LEU A 139 3.58 -7.93 3.42
N PHE A 140 2.40 -8.48 3.62
CA PHE A 140 1.36 -8.53 2.60
C PHE A 140 0.25 -7.56 2.96
N LEU A 141 -0.08 -6.65 2.03
CA LEU A 141 -1.15 -5.69 2.21
C LEU A 141 -2.17 -5.80 1.08
N ASN A 142 -3.41 -6.05 1.42
CA ASN A 142 -4.54 -5.86 0.54
C ASN A 142 -5.06 -4.43 0.70
N ALA A 143 -5.08 -3.67 -0.40
CA ALA A 143 -5.73 -2.38 -0.46
C ALA A 143 -7.06 -2.51 -1.21
N GLN A 144 -8.14 -2.16 -0.54
CA GLN A 144 -9.49 -2.14 -1.09
C GLN A 144 -10.04 -0.71 -1.10
N ARG A 145 -10.50 -0.24 -2.25
CA ARG A 145 -11.15 1.07 -2.38
C ARG A 145 -12.53 1.03 -1.70
N LEU A 146 -12.72 1.89 -0.71
CA LEU A 146 -14.02 2.12 -0.06
C LEU A 146 -14.79 3.23 -0.79
N ASN A 147 -14.09 4.29 -1.17
CA ASN A 147 -14.61 5.39 -1.99
C ASN A 147 -13.45 6.10 -2.70
N ASP A 148 -13.72 7.23 -3.37
CA ASP A 148 -12.72 7.97 -4.14
C ASP A 148 -11.55 8.55 -3.32
N LYS A 149 -11.69 8.61 -1.99
CA LYS A 149 -10.71 9.20 -1.07
C LYS A 149 -10.20 8.24 -0.01
N ALA A 150 -10.81 7.08 0.17
CA ALA A 150 -10.52 6.17 1.27
C ALA A 150 -10.28 4.74 0.78
N LEU A 151 -9.25 4.12 1.34
CA LEU A 151 -8.90 2.72 1.16
C LEU A 151 -8.98 2.01 2.51
N LEU A 152 -9.38 0.75 2.47
CA LEU A 152 -9.19 -0.20 3.54
C LEU A 152 -7.88 -0.96 3.26
N LEU A 153 -6.93 -0.91 4.20
CA LEU A 153 -5.70 -1.68 4.19
C LEU A 153 -5.85 -2.88 5.14
N ASN A 154 -5.67 -4.09 4.63
CA ASN A 154 -5.77 -5.34 5.38
C ASN A 154 -4.49 -6.14 5.23
N SER A 155 -4.09 -6.88 6.26
CA SER A 155 -3.17 -7.99 6.13
C SER A 155 -3.92 -9.24 5.65
N ILE A 156 -3.23 -10.38 5.62
CA ILE A 156 -3.87 -11.69 5.33
C ILE A 156 -4.89 -12.03 6.43
N ASN A 157 -4.57 -11.69 7.68
CA ASN A 157 -5.29 -12.17 8.85
C ASN A 157 -6.10 -11.11 9.58
N SER A 158 -5.96 -9.82 9.25
CA SER A 158 -6.67 -8.75 9.96
C SER A 158 -6.92 -7.51 9.10
N PRO A 159 -8.09 -6.84 9.22
CA PRO A 159 -8.24 -5.48 8.74
C PRO A 159 -7.39 -4.54 9.59
N LEU A 160 -6.47 -3.81 8.95
CA LEU A 160 -5.49 -2.99 9.66
C LEU A 160 -5.98 -1.55 9.80
N PHE A 161 -6.21 -0.86 8.66
CA PHE A 161 -6.42 0.58 8.66
C PHE A 161 -7.40 1.04 7.60
N ILE A 162 -8.26 2.00 7.96
CA ILE A 162 -8.92 2.86 6.96
C ILE A 162 -7.98 4.03 6.72
N CYS A 163 -7.40 4.13 5.52
CA CYS A 163 -6.50 5.21 5.14
C CYS A 163 -7.14 6.15 4.12
N THR A 164 -6.87 7.43 4.26
CA THR A 164 -7.27 8.46 3.29
C THR A 164 -6.13 8.72 2.31
N LEU A 165 -6.44 8.71 1.01
CA LEU A 165 -5.51 9.05 -0.05
C LEU A 165 -5.02 10.50 0.11
N LYS A 166 -3.71 10.72 -0.03
CA LYS A 166 -3.15 12.07 -0.03
C LYS A 166 -3.51 12.80 -1.34
N PRO A 167 -3.59 14.14 -1.35
CA PRO A 167 -3.86 14.91 -2.56
C PRO A 167 -2.90 14.54 -3.70
N GLY A 168 -3.46 14.32 -4.89
CA GLY A 168 -2.69 13.90 -6.07
C GLY A 168 -2.38 12.40 -6.16
N SER A 169 -2.65 11.62 -5.10
CA SER A 169 -2.56 10.16 -5.17
C SER A 169 -3.77 9.56 -5.87
N LYS A 170 -3.54 8.51 -6.66
CA LYS A 170 -4.58 7.68 -7.27
C LYS A 170 -4.38 6.24 -6.85
N PHE A 171 -5.46 5.48 -6.83
CA PHE A 171 -5.43 4.05 -6.57
C PHE A 171 -5.84 3.31 -7.85
N ASP A 172 -4.90 3.12 -8.77
CA ASP A 172 -5.19 2.57 -10.10
C ASP A 172 -4.98 1.04 -10.17
#